data_AF-A0A0A7V129-F1
#
_entry.id   AF-A0A0A7V129-F1
#
_cell.length_a   1.000
_cell.length_b   1.000
_cell.length_c   1.000
_cell.angle_alpha   90.00
_cell.angle_beta   90.00
_cell.angle_gamma   90.00
#
_symmetry.space_group_name_H-M   'P 1'
#
loop_
_entity.id
_entity.type
_entity.pdbx_description
1 polymer ?
#
loop_
_entity_poly.entity_id
_entity_poly.type
_entity_poly.pdbx_seq_one_letter_code
_entity_poly.pdbx_strand_id
1 'polypeptide(L)'
;MIISISENSLKIGPMLISISSGPVPSTSVIIPAKSEELFLKLLSEKISSFLKGICIVTGNFEKPLDNETTKQLMHEIVGEIKQ
;
A
#
# COMPACT_ATOMS: atom_id res chain seq x y z
N MET A 1 -8.84 1.18 -7.10
CA MET A 1 -7.56 0.65 -7.62
C MET A 1 -7.08 -0.47 -6.70
N ILE A 2 -6.47 -1.53 -7.25
CA ILE A 2 -5.86 -2.60 -6.48
C ILE A 2 -4.36 -2.62 -6.80
N ILE A 3 -3.53 -2.68 -5.77
CA ILE A 3 -2.08 -2.72 -5.87
C ILE A 3 -1.60 -3.97 -5.16
N SER A 4 -0.85 -4.80 -5.89
CA SER A 4 -0.23 -6.00 -5.37
C SER A 4 1.27 -5.88 -5.51
N ILE A 5 1.97 -5.88 -4.37
CA ILE A 5 3.42 -5.86 -4.29
C ILE A 5 3.87 -7.26 -3.90
N SER A 6 4.76 -7.88 -4.66
CA SER A 6 5.23 -9.23 -4.38
C SER A 6 6.69 -9.40 -4.74
N GLU A 7 7.47 -9.96 -3.81
CA GLU A 7 8.82 -10.42 -4.04
C GLU A 7 8.82 -11.90 -4.47
N ASN A 8 9.57 -12.22 -5.54
CA ASN A 8 9.80 -13.56 -6.14
C ASN A 8 8.57 -14.33 -6.66
N SER A 9 7.49 -14.37 -5.90
CA SER A 9 6.27 -15.13 -6.21
C SER A 9 5.01 -14.33 -5.87
N LEU A 10 4.01 -14.43 -6.75
CA LEU A 10 2.69 -13.82 -6.56
C LEU A 10 1.95 -14.58 -5.46
N LYS A 11 1.96 -14.02 -4.25
CA LYS A 11 1.25 -14.53 -3.07
C LYS A 11 0.41 -13.44 -2.46
N ILE A 12 -0.72 -13.85 -1.87
CA ILE A 12 -1.55 -12.95 -1.06
C ILE A 12 -0.84 -12.74 0.27
N GLY A 13 -0.61 -11.47 0.62
CA GLY A 13 -0.02 -11.07 1.89
C GLY A 13 -1.00 -10.26 2.73
N PRO A 14 -0.49 -9.51 3.72
CA PRO A 14 -1.29 -8.53 4.45
C PRO A 14 -1.97 -7.56 3.49
N MET A 15 -3.21 -7.20 3.82
CA MET A 15 -4.08 -6.45 2.92
C MET A 15 -4.82 -5.36 3.68
N LEU A 16 -4.78 -4.15 3.13
CA LEU A 16 -5.50 -3.00 3.65
C LEU A 16 -6.33 -2.35 2.55
N ILE A 17 -7.42 -1.72 2.97
CA ILE A 17 -8.27 -0.90 2.12
C ILE A 17 -8.34 0.52 2.69
N SER A 18 -8.14 1.52 1.83
CA SER A 18 -8.37 2.93 2.13
C SER A 18 -9.45 3.50 1.22
N ILE A 19 -10.29 4.37 1.77
CA ILE A 19 -11.35 5.08 1.06
C ILE A 19 -11.23 6.57 1.34
N SER A 20 -11.14 7.39 0.29
CA SER A 20 -11.15 8.85 0.39
C SER A 20 -12.59 9.35 0.33
N SER A 21 -13.27 9.35 1.48
CA SER A 21 -14.64 9.87 1.66
C SER A 21 -14.69 11.16 2.48
N GLY A 22 -13.54 11.76 2.81
CA GLY A 22 -13.43 12.94 3.67
C GLY A 22 -12.03 13.59 3.59
N PRO A 23 -11.71 14.52 4.50
CA PRO A 23 -10.44 15.25 4.50
C PRO A 23 -9.21 14.34 4.65
N VAL A 24 -9.40 13.20 5.32
CA VAL A 24 -8.38 12.16 5.52
C VAL A 24 -9.01 10.82 5.09
N PRO A 25 -8.28 9.95 4.37
CA PRO A 25 -8.78 8.62 4.03
C PRO A 25 -9.10 7.78 5.27
N SER A 26 -10.18 7.01 5.20
CA SER A 26 -10.47 5.98 6.19
C SER A 26 -9.82 4.67 5.75
N THR A 27 -9.07 4.02 6.64
CA THR A 27 -8.34 2.79 6.35
C THR A 27 -8.81 1.64 7.23
N SER A 28 -8.92 0.43 6.66
CA SER A 28 -9.23 -0.79 7.38
C SER A 28 -8.30 -1.92 6.97
N VAL A 29 -7.97 -2.78 7.93
CA VAL A 29 -7.17 -3.99 7.71
C VAL A 29 -8.10 -5.12 7.31
N ILE A 30 -7.84 -5.75 6.17
CA ILE A 30 -8.59 -6.93 5.67
C ILE A 30 -7.86 -8.21 6.10
N ILE A 31 -6.55 -8.27 5.84
CA ILE A 31 -5.67 -9.35 6.28
C ILE A 31 -4.58 -8.71 7.16
N PRO A 32 -4.49 -9.09 8.45
CA PRO A 32 -3.54 -8.49 9.37
C PRO A 32 -2.09 -8.76 8.97
N ALA A 33 -1.25 -7.76 9.22
CA ALA A 33 0.16 -7.85 8.90
C ALA A 33 0.98 -8.37 10.08
N LYS A 34 2.01 -9.16 9.79
CA LYS A 34 3.09 -9.46 10.76
C LYS A 34 4.19 -8.39 10.73
N SER A 35 4.33 -7.68 9.62
CA SER A 35 5.32 -6.63 9.34
C SER A 35 4.78 -5.69 8.26
N GLU A 36 5.41 -4.51 8.10
CA GLU A 36 5.12 -3.53 7.03
C GLU A 36 3.72 -2.89 7.01
N GLU A 37 2.92 -3.02 8.07
CA GLU A 37 1.57 -2.46 8.13
C GLU A 37 1.55 -0.94 7.87
N LEU A 38 2.51 -0.22 8.47
CA LEU A 38 2.61 1.23 8.30
C LEU A 38 2.89 1.62 6.85
N PHE A 39 3.80 0.91 6.18
CA PHE A 39 4.11 1.17 4.77
C PHE A 39 2.88 0.95 3.89
N LEU A 40 2.23 -0.20 4.03
CA LEU A 40 1.04 -0.55 3.24
C LEU A 40 -0.12 0.42 3.50
N LYS A 41 -0.32 0.83 4.77
CA LYS A 41 -1.31 1.85 5.15
C LYS A 41 -1.03 3.19 4.47
N LEU A 42 0.20 3.72 4.61
CA LEU A 42 0.56 5.02 4.04
C LEU A 42 0.45 5.01 2.51
N LEU A 43 0.82 3.91 1.86
CA LEU A 43 0.69 3.75 0.41
C LEU A 43 -0.78 3.77 -0.01
N SER A 44 -1.62 2.99 0.67
CA SER A 44 -3.05 2.91 0.38
C SER A 44 -3.74 4.26 0.58
N GLU A 45 -3.44 4.97 1.68
CA GLU A 45 -4.00 6.29 1.97
C GLU A 45 -3.57 7.33 0.94
N LYS A 46 -2.29 7.35 0.56
CA LYS A 46 -1.75 8.29 -0.44
C LYS A 46 -2.45 8.13 -1.79
N ILE A 47 -2.63 6.89 -2.23
CA ILE A 47 -3.21 6.58 -3.54
C ILE A 47 -4.72 6.78 -3.53
N SER A 48 -5.39 6.34 -2.46
CA SER A 48 -6.81 6.63 -2.21
C SER A 48 -7.09 8.14 -2.27
N SER A 49 -6.23 8.95 -1.65
CA SER A 49 -6.33 10.42 -1.67
C SER A 49 -6.13 10.99 -3.07
N PHE A 50 -5.10 10.51 -3.77
CA PHE A 50 -4.79 10.97 -5.13
C PHE A 50 -5.93 10.66 -6.11
N LEU A 51 -6.49 9.45 -6.04
CA LEU A 51 -7.60 9.01 -6.89
C LEU A 51 -8.96 9.55 -6.46
N LYS A 52 -9.08 10.17 -5.28
CA LYS A 52 -10.36 10.54 -4.63
C LYS A 52 -11.35 9.35 -4.60
N GLY A 53 -10.86 8.17 -4.24
CA GLY A 53 -11.60 6.92 -4.37
C GLY A 53 -11.16 5.82 -3.41
N ILE A 54 -11.30 4.57 -3.83
CA ILE A 54 -10.94 3.37 -3.05
C ILE A 54 -9.61 2.79 -3.54
N CYS A 55 -8.70 2.49 -2.61
CA CYS A 55 -7.45 1.78 -2.86
C CYS A 55 -7.36 0.52 -1.99
N ILE A 56 -7.07 -0.63 -2.59
CA ILE A 56 -6.70 -1.85 -1.89
C ILE A 56 -5.23 -2.11 -2.15
N VAL A 57 -4.45 -2.36 -1.10
CA VAL A 57 -3.03 -2.67 -1.18
C VAL A 57 -2.78 -4.01 -0.50
N THR A 58 -2.06 -4.90 -1.18
CA THR A 58 -1.49 -6.12 -0.59
C THR A 58 0.02 -6.17 -0.85
N GLY A 59 0.77 -6.68 0.12
CA GLY A 59 2.23 -6.80 0.03
C GLY A 59 2.73 -8.17 0.49
N ASN A 60 3.55 -8.85 -0.31
CA ASN A 60 4.25 -10.07 0.09
C ASN A 60 5.77 -9.84 0.00
N PHE A 61 6.42 -9.78 1.17
CA PHE A 61 7.85 -9.51 1.31
C PHE A 61 8.52 -10.70 2.01
N GLU A 62 9.68 -11.14 1.54
CA GLU A 62 10.41 -12.24 2.18
C GLU A 62 11.13 -11.78 3.45
N LYS A 63 11.51 -10.51 3.50
CA LYS A 63 12.20 -9.87 4.62
C LYS A 63 11.57 -8.51 4.94
N PRO A 64 11.71 -8.02 6.19
CA PRO A 64 11.32 -6.65 6.51
C PRO A 64 12.00 -5.64 5.60
N LEU A 65 11.29 -4.60 5.22
CA LEU A 65 11.82 -3.55 4.36
C LEU A 65 12.67 -2.59 5.20
N ASP A 66 13.86 -2.26 4.71
CA ASP A 66 14.60 -1.14 5.28
C ASP A 66 14.00 0.20 4.84
N ASN A 67 14.41 1.27 5.53
CA ASN A 67 13.84 2.61 5.31
C ASN A 67 14.15 3.15 3.91
N GLU A 68 15.32 2.84 3.35
CA GLU A 68 15.69 3.31 2.01
C GLU A 68 14.85 2.62 0.93
N THR A 69 14.71 1.30 1.03
CA THR A 69 13.86 0.48 0.17
C THR A 69 12.40 0.94 0.25
N THR A 70 11.90 1.22 1.45
CA THR A 70 10.53 1.72 1.68
C THR A 70 10.29 3.06 0.97
N LYS A 71 11.24 4.01 1.06
CA LYS A 71 11.14 5.31 0.39
C LYS A 71 11.20 5.18 -1.13
N GLN A 72 12.10 4.34 -1.65
CA GLN A 72 12.24 4.09 -3.08
C GLN A 72 10.94 3.50 -3.64
N LEU A 73 10.40 2.45 -3.00
CA LEU A 73 9.12 1.85 -3.40
C LEU A 73 7.97 2.86 -3.39
N MET A 74 7.86 3.67 -2.33
CA MET A 74 6.84 4.71 -2.26
C MET A 74 6.97 5.72 -3.40
N HIS A 75 8.20 6.15 -3.71
CA HIS A 75 8.46 7.09 -4.80
C HIS A 75 8.08 6.49 -6.15
N GLU A 76 8.55 5.28 -6.46
CA GLU A 76 8.30 4.62 -7.74
C GLU A 76 6.81 4.35 -7.95
N ILE A 77 6.14 3.70 -6.99
CA ILE A 77 4.72 3.32 -7.13
C ILE A 77 3.84 4.57 -7.30
N VAL A 78 4.07 5.62 -6.48
CA VAL A 78 3.30 6.86 -6.60
C VAL A 78 3.67 7.62 -7.88
N GLY A 79 4.91 7.52 -8.34
CA GLY A 79 5.37 8.08 -9.61
C GLY A 79 4.65 7.47 -10.81
N GLU A 80 4.54 6.14 -10.86
CA GLU A 80 3.83 5.40 -11.91
C GLU A 80 2.32 5.73 -11.94
N ILE A 81 1.71 5.98 -10.78
CA ILE A 81 0.27 6.30 -10.70
C ILE A 81 -0.05 7.74 -11.12
N LYS A 82 0.94 8.65 -11.07
CA LYS A 82 0.76 10.07 -11.40
C LYS A 82 0.95 10.39 -12.88
N GLN A 83 1.55 9.48 -13.64
CA GLN A 83 1.70 9.61 -15.09
C GLN A 83 0.37 9.34 -15.79
#